data_AF-A0A4W5QW21-F1
#
_entry.id   AF-A0A4W5QW21-F1
#
_cell.length_a   1.000
_cell.length_b   1.000
_cell.length_c   1.000
_cell.angle_alpha   90.00
_cell.angle_beta   90.00
_cell.angle_gamma   90.00
#
_symmetry.space_group_name_H-M   'P 1'
#
loop_
_entity.id
_entity.type
_entity.pdbx_description
1 polymer ?
#
loop_
_entity_poly.entity_id
_entity_poly.type
_entity_poly.pdbx_seq_one_letter_code
_entity_poly.pdbx_strand_id
1 'polypeptide(L)'
;MMSEDSCCRICCRGVYSCYWRHPSERKQKCSCCRLSVLTAMSLLTLFWMYVCLMAFNDREDVNWKAFSILKLWVNWFMVLIIISAVLTIYCTLLLVFALFQLALKEPLDLHRLHKLFLFLGVVFIALGITGISLQWKEEWHTVLLSLQV
;
A
#
# COMPACT_ATOMS: atom_id res chain seq x y z
N MET A 1 4.01 36.05 -18.26
CA MET A 1 4.01 34.58 -18.28
C MET A 1 4.53 34.07 -16.94
N MET A 2 3.64 33.89 -15.97
CA MET A 2 3.96 33.22 -14.70
C MET A 2 3.95 31.73 -14.99
N SER A 3 5.15 31.15 -14.99
CA SER A 3 5.44 29.77 -15.40
C SER A 3 4.59 28.74 -14.65
N GLU A 4 3.86 27.92 -15.42
CA GLU A 4 3.03 26.80 -14.95
C GLU A 4 3.82 25.82 -14.05
N ASP A 5 5.13 25.73 -14.25
CA ASP A 5 6.07 24.96 -13.42
C ASP A 5 6.07 25.40 -11.95
N SER A 6 5.80 26.68 -11.67
CA SER A 6 5.78 27.22 -10.31
C SER A 6 4.51 26.79 -9.55
N CYS A 7 3.34 26.86 -10.20
CA CYS A 7 2.08 26.52 -9.57
C CYS A 7 1.97 25.00 -9.31
N CYS A 8 2.36 24.19 -10.29
CA CYS A 8 2.41 22.73 -10.14
C CYS A 8 3.40 22.31 -9.03
N ARG A 9 4.59 22.93 -8.97
CA ARG A 9 5.55 22.70 -7.87
C ARG A 9 4.97 23.05 -6.51
N ILE A 10 4.37 24.23 -6.36
CA ILE A 10 3.83 24.68 -5.07
C ILE A 10 2.67 23.78 -4.63
N CYS A 11 1.82 23.34 -5.57
CA CYS A 11 0.70 22.45 -5.29
C CYS A 11 1.17 21.03 -4.91
N CYS A 12 2.07 20.42 -5.70
CA CYS A 12 2.67 19.12 -5.39
C CYS A 12 3.42 19.11 -4.06
N ARG A 13 4.09 20.22 -3.74
CA ARG A 13 4.82 20.38 -2.48
C ARG A 13 3.86 20.52 -1.30
N GLY A 14 2.77 21.28 -1.44
CA GLY A 14 1.74 21.41 -0.40
C GLY A 14 0.97 20.12 -0.10
N VAL A 15 0.72 19.29 -1.12
CA VAL A 15 0.07 17.98 -0.95
C VAL A 15 0.98 16.98 -0.21
N TYR A 16 2.30 17.07 -0.43
CA TYR A 16 3.24 16.08 0.10
C TYR A 16 3.94 16.51 1.41
N SER A 17 4.23 17.81 1.60
CA SER A 17 4.98 18.37 2.74
C SER A 17 4.52 19.78 3.16
N CYS A 18 4.39 20.03 4.45
CA CYS A 18 4.05 21.36 4.99
C CYS A 18 5.27 22.32 5.19
N TYR A 19 6.49 22.00 4.71
CA TYR A 19 7.70 22.78 5.06
C TYR A 19 8.39 23.50 3.88
N TRP A 20 8.59 24.82 4.04
CA TRP A 20 9.11 25.76 3.02
C TRP A 20 10.61 26.10 3.15
N ARG A 21 11.44 25.27 3.82
CA ARG A 21 12.85 25.63 4.09
C ARG A 21 13.85 24.93 3.15
N HIS A 22 14.86 25.67 2.68
CA HIS A 22 15.92 25.18 1.77
C HIS A 22 16.67 23.94 2.31
N PRO A 23 16.98 22.95 1.45
CA PRO A 23 17.69 21.76 1.86
C PRO A 23 19.20 22.01 2.01
N SER A 24 19.77 21.67 3.18
CA SER A 24 21.21 21.56 3.41
C SER A 24 21.72 20.18 2.96
N GLU A 25 22.91 20.11 2.37
CA GLU A 25 23.51 18.92 1.71
C GLU A 25 23.54 17.63 2.55
N ARG A 26 23.51 17.70 3.89
CA ARG A 26 23.39 16.52 4.77
C ARG A 26 22.08 15.72 4.61
N LYS A 27 21.05 16.26 3.95
CA LYS A 27 19.71 15.63 3.84
C LYS A 27 19.56 14.59 2.73
N GLN A 28 20.52 14.47 1.79
CA GLN A 28 20.35 13.64 0.59
C GLN A 28 20.34 12.12 0.88
N LYS A 29 21.19 11.61 1.78
CA LYS A 29 21.18 10.19 2.21
C LYS A 29 19.83 9.78 2.82
N CYS A 30 19.22 10.65 3.63
CA CYS A 30 17.92 10.40 4.24
C CYS A 30 16.76 10.41 3.22
N SER A 31 16.91 11.10 2.09
CA SER A 31 15.91 11.09 1.01
C SER A 31 15.84 9.74 0.29
N CYS A 32 17.00 9.10 0.04
CA CYS A 32 17.06 7.80 -0.60
C CYS A 32 16.40 6.70 0.26
N CYS A 33 16.69 6.67 1.57
CA CYS A 33 16.05 5.72 2.49
C CYS A 33 14.52 5.91 2.58
N ARG A 34 14.04 7.17 2.54
CA ARG A 34 12.60 7.44 2.57
C ARG A 34 11.91 7.01 1.28
N LEU A 35 12.57 7.23 0.14
CA LEU A 35 12.08 6.73 -1.15
C LEU A 35 12.08 5.20 -1.17
N SER A 36 13.15 4.54 -0.73
CA SER A 36 13.22 3.07 -0.73
C SER A 36 12.12 2.44 0.15
N VAL A 37 11.82 3.04 1.31
CA VAL A 37 10.70 2.61 2.15
C VAL A 37 9.37 2.77 1.41
N LEU A 38 9.13 3.92 0.77
CA LEU A 38 7.91 4.14 0.02
C LEU A 38 7.78 3.18 -1.17
N THR A 39 8.86 2.90 -1.89
CA THR A 39 8.91 1.90 -2.94
C THR A 39 8.58 0.51 -2.41
N ALA A 40 9.19 0.11 -1.29
CA ALA A 40 8.91 -1.18 -0.66
C ALA A 40 7.44 -1.29 -0.24
N MET A 41 6.85 -0.22 0.28
CA MET A 41 5.43 -0.13 0.60
C MET A 41 4.54 -0.30 -0.64
N SER A 42 4.85 0.39 -1.74
CA SER A 42 4.10 0.23 -2.99
C SER A 42 4.20 -1.19 -3.55
N LEU A 43 5.39 -1.79 -3.52
CA LEU A 43 5.59 -3.19 -3.91
C LEU A 43 4.81 -4.16 -3.02
N LEU A 44 4.77 -3.93 -1.70
CA LEU A 44 3.98 -4.72 -0.77
C LEU A 44 2.49 -4.64 -1.10
N THR A 45 1.96 -3.45 -1.41
CA THR A 45 0.54 -3.29 -1.80
C THR A 45 0.23 -3.97 -3.13
N LEU A 46 1.14 -3.91 -4.11
CA LEU A 46 1.01 -4.60 -5.40
C LEU A 46 1.03 -6.12 -5.21
N PHE A 47 1.94 -6.62 -4.39
CA PHE A 47 2.00 -8.04 -4.04
C PHE A 47 0.71 -8.49 -3.33
N TRP A 48 0.22 -7.73 -2.37
CA TRP A 48 -1.05 -8.02 -1.70
C TRP A 48 -2.22 -8.05 -2.71
N MET A 49 -2.31 -7.06 -3.60
CA MET A 49 -3.32 -7.03 -4.65
C MET A 49 -3.24 -8.28 -5.54
N TYR A 50 -2.04 -8.70 -5.93
CA TYR A 50 -1.82 -9.94 -6.67
C TYR A 50 -2.34 -11.16 -5.89
N VAL A 51 -2.03 -11.28 -4.60
CA VAL A 51 -2.55 -12.36 -3.74
C VAL A 51 -4.08 -12.33 -3.70
N CYS A 52 -4.71 -11.16 -3.56
CA CYS A 52 -6.16 -11.04 -3.60
C CYS A 52 -6.76 -11.50 -4.93
N LEU A 53 -6.10 -11.20 -6.06
CA LEU A 53 -6.54 -11.67 -7.37
C LEU A 53 -6.37 -13.18 -7.53
N MET A 54 -5.30 -13.77 -6.99
CA MET A 54 -5.14 -15.22 -6.97
C MET A 54 -6.22 -15.91 -6.14
N ALA A 55 -6.61 -15.29 -5.01
CA ALA A 55 -7.72 -15.75 -4.17
C ALA A 55 -9.12 -15.52 -4.79
N PHE A 56 -9.20 -15.00 -6.02
CA PHE A 56 -10.49 -14.82 -6.72
C PHE A 56 -11.24 -16.13 -6.93
N ASN A 57 -10.51 -17.24 -7.13
CA ASN A 57 -11.11 -18.56 -7.30
C ASN A 57 -11.87 -19.00 -6.04
N ASP A 58 -11.39 -18.61 -4.86
CA ASP A 58 -11.94 -18.97 -3.55
C ASP A 58 -12.86 -17.87 -2.97
N ARG A 59 -13.37 -16.99 -3.84
CA ARG A 59 -14.16 -15.81 -3.44
C ARG A 59 -15.40 -16.15 -2.61
N GLU A 60 -16.02 -17.29 -2.85
CA GLU A 60 -17.27 -17.68 -2.16
C GLU A 60 -16.99 -18.05 -0.71
N ASP A 61 -15.88 -18.75 -0.44
CA ASP A 61 -15.43 -19.08 0.91
C ASP A 61 -15.08 -17.83 1.71
N VAL A 62 -14.42 -16.87 1.06
CA VAL A 62 -14.10 -15.56 1.66
C VAL A 62 -15.39 -14.80 1.99
N ASN A 63 -16.36 -14.77 1.07
CA ASN A 63 -17.66 -14.13 1.28
C ASN A 63 -18.42 -14.77 2.44
N TRP A 64 -18.45 -16.10 2.49
CA TRP A 64 -19.16 -16.85 3.53
C TRP A 64 -18.55 -16.64 4.92
N LYS A 65 -17.22 -16.66 5.04
CA LYS A 65 -16.55 -16.37 6.31
C LYS A 65 -16.75 -14.94 6.78
N ALA A 66 -16.65 -13.97 5.87
CA ALA A 66 -16.90 -12.59 6.23
C ALA A 66 -18.35 -12.37 6.65
N PHE A 67 -19.32 -13.02 5.98
CA PHE A 67 -20.72 -13.03 6.40
C PHE A 67 -20.91 -13.68 7.78
N SER A 68 -20.23 -14.79 8.07
CA SER A 68 -20.39 -15.48 9.35
C SER A 68 -19.93 -14.63 10.54
N ILE A 69 -18.93 -13.76 10.34
CA ILE A 69 -18.38 -12.83 11.33
C ILE A 69 -19.20 -11.53 11.40
N LEU A 70 -19.44 -10.89 10.26
CA LEU A 70 -20.01 -9.54 10.18
C LEU A 70 -21.54 -9.52 10.10
N LYS A 71 -22.17 -10.68 9.82
CA LYS A 71 -23.63 -10.88 9.70
C LYS A 71 -24.33 -9.98 8.68
N LEU A 72 -23.58 -9.30 7.79
CA LEU A 72 -24.13 -8.49 6.71
C LEU A 72 -23.93 -9.19 5.37
N TRP A 73 -25.01 -9.27 4.59
CA TRP A 73 -25.03 -9.97 3.31
C TRP A 73 -24.55 -9.02 2.20
N VAL A 74 -23.23 -8.99 2.00
CA VAL A 74 -22.55 -8.16 1.00
C VAL A 74 -21.45 -9.00 0.35
N ASN A 75 -21.05 -8.66 -0.88
CA ASN A 75 -19.90 -9.26 -1.55
C ASN A 75 -18.59 -8.78 -0.90
N TRP A 76 -18.25 -9.36 0.24
CA TRP A 76 -17.08 -9.00 1.04
C TRP A 76 -15.76 -9.15 0.30
N PHE A 77 -15.65 -10.14 -0.58
CA PHE A 77 -14.51 -10.29 -1.46
C PHE A 77 -14.35 -9.08 -2.40
N MET A 78 -15.45 -8.60 -3.00
CA MET A 78 -15.40 -7.39 -3.83
C MET A 78 -15.03 -6.15 -3.02
N VAL A 79 -15.54 -6.01 -1.79
CA VAL A 79 -15.14 -4.92 -0.87
C VAL A 79 -13.64 -4.98 -0.58
N LEU A 80 -13.10 -6.17 -0.30
CA LEU A 80 -11.67 -6.39 -0.08
C LEU A 80 -10.85 -5.99 -1.32
N ILE A 81 -11.26 -6.38 -2.53
CA ILE A 81 -10.61 -5.99 -3.79
C ILE A 81 -10.62 -4.47 -3.98
N ILE A 82 -11.75 -3.80 -3.72
CA ILE A 82 -11.85 -2.35 -3.85
C ILE A 82 -10.89 -1.65 -2.87
N ILE A 83 -10.86 -2.07 -1.60
CA ILE A 83 -9.96 -1.50 -0.59
C ILE A 83 -8.49 -1.72 -1.00
N SER A 84 -8.13 -2.93 -1.42
CA SER A 84 -6.77 -3.26 -1.88
C SER A 84 -6.36 -2.43 -3.11
N ALA A 85 -7.28 -2.24 -4.06
CA ALA A 85 -7.03 -1.43 -5.26
C ALA A 85 -6.82 0.05 -4.91
N VAL A 86 -7.69 0.62 -4.06
CA VAL A 86 -7.55 2.01 -3.59
C VAL A 86 -6.22 2.21 -2.86
N LEU A 87 -5.84 1.27 -1.98
CA LEU A 87 -4.57 1.33 -1.27
C LEU A 87 -3.37 1.26 -2.22
N THR A 88 -3.43 0.39 -3.23
CA THR A 88 -2.37 0.23 -4.24
C THR A 88 -2.21 1.47 -5.10
N ILE A 89 -3.32 2.02 -5.60
CA ILE A 89 -3.34 3.28 -6.36
C ILE A 89 -2.76 4.41 -5.52
N TYR A 90 -3.21 4.53 -4.27
CA TYR A 90 -2.71 5.54 -3.34
C TYR A 90 -1.20 5.47 -3.12
N CYS A 91 -0.66 4.28 -2.84
CA CYS A 91 0.78 4.09 -2.64
C CYS A 91 1.58 4.36 -3.92
N THR A 92 1.05 3.95 -5.07
CA THR A 92 1.67 4.22 -6.38
C THR A 92 1.70 5.72 -6.69
N LEU A 93 0.60 6.44 -6.44
CA LEU A 93 0.55 7.90 -6.60
C LEU A 93 1.55 8.61 -5.67
N LEU A 94 1.62 8.20 -4.41
CA LEU A 94 2.61 8.75 -3.47
C LEU A 94 4.04 8.50 -3.95
N LEU A 95 4.33 7.31 -4.51
CA LEU A 95 5.63 7.00 -5.07
C LEU A 95 5.94 7.88 -6.28
N VAL A 96 4.99 8.08 -7.20
CA VAL A 96 5.16 8.98 -8.35
C VAL A 96 5.45 10.41 -7.89
N PHE A 97 4.70 10.92 -6.91
CA PHE A 97 4.98 12.25 -6.33
C PHE A 97 6.37 12.33 -5.68
N ALA A 98 6.81 11.28 -5.01
CA ALA A 98 8.13 11.20 -4.41
C ALA A 98 9.25 11.26 -5.46
N LEU A 99 9.08 10.52 -6.57
CA LEU A 99 10.02 10.51 -7.69
C LEU A 99 10.09 11.88 -8.37
N PHE A 100 8.93 12.53 -8.55
CA PHE A 100 8.86 13.88 -9.11
C PHE A 100 9.61 14.90 -8.23
N GLN A 101 9.41 14.85 -6.91
CA GLN A 101 10.16 15.72 -5.98
C GLN A 101 11.64 15.43 -5.95
N LEU A 102 12.04 14.16 -6.06
CA LEU A 102 13.45 13.79 -6.15
C LEU A 102 14.08 14.36 -7.43
N ALA A 103 13.39 14.27 -8.57
CA ALA A 103 13.83 14.86 -9.83
C ALA A 103 13.99 16.39 -9.72
N LEU A 104 13.10 17.04 -8.98
CA LEU A 104 13.15 18.48 -8.67
C LEU A 104 14.14 18.86 -7.55
N LYS A 105 14.87 17.88 -6.97
CA LYS A 105 15.77 18.06 -5.83
C LYS A 105 15.10 18.69 -4.59
N GLU A 106 13.80 18.50 -4.45
CA GLU A 106 13.05 18.97 -3.28
C GLU A 106 13.12 17.96 -2.12
N PRO A 107 13.05 18.40 -0.86
CA PRO A 107 13.09 17.50 0.28
C PRO A 107 11.82 16.64 0.35
N LEU A 108 11.96 15.31 0.23
CA LEU A 108 10.89 14.35 0.51
C LEU A 108 10.56 14.39 2.00
N ASP A 109 9.52 15.11 2.40
CA ASP A 109 9.04 15.09 3.78
C ASP A 109 7.56 14.75 3.82
N LEU A 110 7.29 13.45 4.01
CA LEU A 110 5.96 12.87 3.95
C LEU A 110 5.10 13.37 5.12
N HIS A 111 3.94 13.95 4.81
CA HIS A 111 2.98 14.41 5.80
C HIS A 111 2.57 13.30 6.79
N ARG A 112 2.33 13.66 8.06
CA ARG A 112 1.94 12.69 9.12
C ARG A 112 0.68 11.90 8.76
N LEU A 113 -0.25 12.51 8.05
CA LEU A 113 -1.47 11.88 7.57
C LEU A 113 -1.17 10.71 6.60
N HIS A 114 -0.25 10.90 5.64
CA HIS A 114 0.17 9.82 4.75
C HIS A 114 0.88 8.70 5.50
N LYS A 115 1.70 9.03 6.52
CA LYS A 115 2.33 8.02 7.39
C LYS A 115 1.29 7.18 8.13
N LEU A 116 0.22 7.81 8.64
CA LEU A 116 -0.87 7.11 9.30
C LEU A 116 -1.61 6.17 8.32
N PHE A 117 -1.94 6.66 7.11
CA PHE A 117 -2.59 5.82 6.11
C PHE A 117 -1.73 4.64 5.66
N LEU A 118 -0.42 4.84 5.48
CA LEU A 118 0.51 3.75 5.17
C LEU A 118 0.57 2.73 6.32
N PHE A 119 0.61 3.18 7.57
CA PHE A 119 0.59 2.29 8.73
C PHE A 119 -0.71 1.47 8.79
N LEU A 120 -1.87 2.10 8.60
CA LEU A 120 -3.16 1.40 8.52
C LEU A 120 -3.18 0.39 7.37
N GLY A 121 -2.59 0.74 6.23
CA GLY A 121 -2.42 -0.17 5.09
C GLY A 121 -1.58 -1.40 5.42
N VAL A 122 -0.44 -1.24 6.13
CA VAL A 122 0.37 -2.39 6.59
C VAL A 122 -0.44 -3.28 7.52
N VAL A 123 -1.13 -2.70 8.50
CA VAL A 123 -1.95 -3.47 9.44
C VAL A 123 -3.05 -4.23 8.69
N PHE A 124 -3.72 -3.60 7.73
CA PHE A 124 -4.72 -4.26 6.90
C PHE A 124 -4.13 -5.46 6.13
N ILE A 125 -2.99 -5.27 5.46
CA ILE A 125 -2.31 -6.35 4.73
C ILE A 125 -1.87 -7.47 5.68
N ALA A 126 -1.32 -7.14 6.85
CA ALA A 126 -0.90 -8.12 7.83
C ALA A 126 -2.07 -8.96 8.36
N LEU A 127 -3.21 -8.32 8.65
CA LEU A 127 -4.45 -9.01 9.04
C LEU A 127 -4.96 -9.90 7.91
N GLY A 128 -4.92 -9.42 6.67
CA GLY A 128 -5.30 -10.20 5.49
C GLY A 128 -4.42 -11.44 5.29
N ILE A 129 -3.09 -11.28 5.34
CA ILE A 129 -2.13 -12.40 5.23
C ILE A 129 -2.36 -13.40 6.37
N THR A 130 -2.59 -12.92 7.59
CA THR A 130 -2.87 -13.78 8.75
C THR A 130 -4.18 -14.55 8.54
N GLY A 131 -5.23 -13.89 8.05
CA GLY A 131 -6.50 -14.53 7.72
C GLY A 131 -6.35 -15.64 6.66
N ILE A 132 -5.61 -15.36 5.58
CA ILE A 132 -5.32 -16.35 4.54
C ILE A 132 -4.48 -17.50 5.11
N SER A 133 -3.45 -17.19 5.91
CA SER A 133 -2.54 -18.20 6.47
C SER A 133 -3.25 -19.13 7.46
N LEU A 134 -4.20 -18.63 8.24
CA LEU A 134 -5.04 -19.44 9.12
C LEU A 134 -6.00 -20.33 8.33
N GLN A 135 -6.54 -19.84 7.22
CA GLN A 135 -7.45 -20.58 6.36
C GLN A 135 -6.73 -21.68 5.57
N TRP A 136 -5.51 -21.42 5.10
CA TRP A 136 -4.72 -22.39 4.32
C TRP A 136 -3.93 -23.38 5.19
N LYS A 137 -4.03 -23.29 6.52
CA LYS A 137 -3.27 -24.15 7.44
C LYS A 137 -3.67 -25.63 7.32
N GLU A 138 -4.93 -25.92 6.97
CA GLU A 138 -5.39 -27.29 6.72
C GLU A 138 -4.78 -27.86 5.43
N GLU A 139 -4.67 -27.07 4.37
CA GLU A 139 -4.07 -27.47 3.10
C GLU A 139 -2.55 -27.74 3.19
N TRP A 140 -1.82 -26.97 4.01
CA TRP A 140 -0.40 -27.26 4.28
C TRP A 140 -0.18 -28.64 4.89
N HIS A 141 -1.12 -29.11 5.71
CA HIS A 141 -1.05 -30.43 6.31
C HIS A 141 -1.24 -31.52 5.24
N THR A 142 -2.14 -31.29 4.28
CA THR A 142 -2.38 -32.18 3.14
C THR A 142 -1.17 -32.23 2.20
N VAL A 143 -0.53 -31.09 1.92
CA VAL A 143 0.69 -31.02 1.10
C VAL A 143 1.84 -31.78 1.75
N LEU A 144 2.04 -31.63 3.07
CA LEU A 144 3.06 -32.39 3.82
C LEU A 144 2.78 -33.90 3.79
N LEU A 145 1.51 -34.31 3.91
CA LEU A 145 1.10 -35.71 3.79
C LEU A 145 1.33 -36.27 2.38
N SER A 146 1.10 -35.47 1.34
CA SER A 146 1.32 -35.90 -0.05
C SER A 146 2.81 -36.07 -0.40
N LEU A 147 3.71 -35.35 0.29
CA LEU A 147 5.16 -35.47 0.14
C LEU A 147 5.75 -36.64 0.95
N GLN A 148 4.97 -37.27 1.83
CA GLN A 148 5.38 -38.44 2.61
C GLN A 148 5.11 -39.78 1.90
N VAL A 149 4.56 -39.76 0.68
CA VAL A 149 4.31 -40.95 -0.16
C VAL A 149 5.41 -41.12 -1.20
#